data_AF-A0A950FFF1-F1
#
_entry.id   AF-A0A950FFF1-F1
#
_cell.length_a   1.000
_cell.length_b   1.000
_cell.length_c   1.000
_cell.angle_alpha   90.00
_cell.angle_beta   90.00
_cell.angle_gamma   90.00
#
_symmetry.space_group_name_H-M   'P 1'
#
loop_
_entity.id
_entity.type
_entity.pdbx_description
1 polymer ?
#
loop_
_entity_poly.entity_id
_entity_poly.type
_entity_poly.pdbx_seq_one_letter_code
_entity_poly.pdbx_strand_id
1 'polypeptide(L)'
;MKSPNVDYFNLGLRVNLAFVVLIIVILGGNGLVIWQFRMARIQTNRLTGANQQLIAVLQLQVSLLSFHQQLDDLARSGDTRRLRIEVEPLRGGVRQVTQQVRTAIATLPSEIRVDPAFMPILEAIQVTLPAQLDAVNELAKSGDWGGVQRRLGIELKPIETQTSVLVDSIDQQANGELTQAVANMRRLQNEILIVVPATAICTFFLAGFAGWSVARRFIELRVEAGINERTRIARELHDNLIQTVTGVALQIGGISKAVTAPESAKQRLQDLRAQVEDCLREARQYVWDIRSPESESIDLVTALKESGEQLTVGKATRFELVV
;
A
#
# COMPACT_ATOMS: atom_id res chain seq x y z
N MET A 1 37.84 16.21 35.28
CA MET A 1 36.41 16.11 34.94
C MET A 1 36.27 16.25 33.44
N LYS A 2 36.10 15.15 32.71
CA LYS A 2 35.87 15.12 31.26
C LYS A 2 34.37 14.84 31.09
N SER A 3 33.62 15.81 30.57
CA SER A 3 32.16 15.75 30.43
C SER A 3 31.73 14.55 29.59
N PRO A 4 30.99 13.57 30.15
CA PRO A 4 30.33 12.55 29.36
C PRO A 4 28.98 13.11 28.86
N ASN A 5 28.45 12.55 27.77
CA ASN A 5 27.02 12.60 27.38
C ASN A 5 26.45 13.74 26.52
N VAL A 6 27.20 14.32 25.57
CA VAL A 6 26.53 15.10 24.49
C VAL A 6 26.16 14.23 23.29
N ASP A 7 26.94 13.19 22.98
CA ASP A 7 26.68 12.35 21.80
C ASP A 7 25.59 11.29 21.98
N TYR A 8 25.45 10.72 23.19
CA TYR A 8 24.41 9.71 23.48
C TYR A 8 22.98 10.29 23.41
N PHE A 9 22.79 11.53 23.88
CA PHE A 9 21.47 12.19 23.86
C PHE A 9 21.02 12.54 22.44
N ASN A 10 21.95 12.96 21.59
CA ASN A 10 21.69 13.22 20.18
C ASN A 10 21.39 11.94 19.40
N LEU A 11 21.91 10.78 19.82
CA LEU A 11 21.64 9.50 19.18
C LEU A 11 20.18 9.07 19.40
N GLY A 12 19.71 9.11 20.66
CA GLY A 12 18.33 8.76 20.99
C GLY A 12 17.30 9.69 20.35
N LEU A 13 17.58 11.00 20.33
CA LEU A 13 16.69 11.99 19.73
C LEU A 13 16.55 11.79 18.21
N ARG A 14 17.64 11.50 17.50
CA ARG A 14 17.62 11.28 16.04
C ARG A 14 16.92 9.98 15.66
N VAL A 15 17.08 8.92 16.44
CA VAL A 15 16.38 7.65 16.22
C VAL A 15 14.88 7.80 16.46
N ASN A 16 14.49 8.51 17.53
CA ASN A 16 13.09 8.83 17.79
C ASN A 16 12.48 9.69 16.67
N LEU A 17 13.21 10.69 16.17
CA LEU A 17 12.76 11.50 15.03
C LEU A 17 12.57 10.64 13.75
N ALA A 18 13.49 9.72 13.47
CA ALA A 18 13.34 8.80 12.34
C ALA A 18 12.10 7.91 12.46
N PHE A 19 11.81 7.40 13.67
CA PHE A 19 10.59 6.63 13.95
C PHE A 19 9.32 7.47 13.76
N VAL A 20 9.30 8.70 14.27
CA VAL A 20 8.15 9.60 14.12
C VAL A 20 7.89 9.94 12.66
N VAL A 21 8.94 10.23 11.87
CA VAL A 21 8.81 10.49 10.43
C VAL A 21 8.26 9.27 9.70
N LEU A 22 8.74 8.06 10.04
CA LEU A 22 8.25 6.82 9.45
C LEU A 22 6.77 6.56 9.76
N ILE A 23 6.35 6.80 11.01
CA ILE A 23 4.95 6.69 11.43
C ILE A 23 4.07 7.68 10.67
N ILE A 24 4.51 8.94 10.51
CA ILE A 24 3.78 9.97 9.76
C ILE A 24 3.62 9.56 8.29
N VAL A 25 4.67 9.03 7.65
CA VAL A 25 4.62 8.56 6.25
C VAL A 25 3.64 7.40 6.10
N ILE A 26 3.63 6.43 7.02
CA ILE A 26 2.71 5.29 7.00
C ILE A 26 1.25 5.74 7.18
N LEU A 27 0.99 6.59 8.19
CA LEU A 27 -0.35 7.12 8.44
C LEU A 27 -0.85 7.98 7.27
N GLY A 28 0.02 8.81 6.69
CA GLY A 28 -0.29 9.62 5.52
C GLY A 28 -0.60 8.76 4.29
N GLY A 29 0.22 7.75 4.01
CA GLY A 29 0.00 6.81 2.91
C GLY A 29 -1.31 6.05 3.06
N ASN A 30 -1.58 5.48 4.24
CA ASN A 30 -2.82 4.77 4.51
C ASN A 30 -4.05 5.69 4.45
N GLY A 31 -3.94 6.92 4.94
CA GLY A 31 -5.01 7.93 4.84
C GLY A 31 -5.34 8.30 3.39
N LEU A 32 -4.32 8.43 2.55
CA LEU A 32 -4.48 8.69 1.11
C LEU A 32 -5.22 7.55 0.42
N VAL A 33 -4.89 6.29 0.75
CA VAL A 33 -5.56 5.10 0.21
C VAL A 33 -7.03 5.05 0.61
N ILE A 34 -7.35 5.34 1.87
CA ILE A 34 -8.75 5.41 2.34
C ILE A 34 -9.51 6.53 1.63
N TRP A 35 -8.87 7.69 1.43
CA TRP A 35 -9.47 8.81 0.71
C TRP A 35 -9.75 8.48 -0.76
N GLN A 36 -8.78 7.88 -1.46
CA GLN A 36 -8.96 7.41 -2.84
C GLN A 36 -10.07 6.37 -2.96
N PHE A 37 -10.13 5.40 -2.03
CA PHE A 37 -11.19 4.40 -2.01
C PHE A 37 -12.58 5.03 -1.80
N ARG A 38 -12.68 6.02 -0.91
CA ARG A 38 -13.93 6.76 -0.69
C ARG A 38 -14.37 7.50 -1.95
N MET A 39 -13.43 8.12 -2.67
CA MET A 39 -13.73 8.79 -3.94
C MET A 39 -14.17 7.82 -5.05
N ALA A 40 -13.56 6.64 -5.14
CA ALA A 40 -13.98 5.60 -6.07
C ALA A 40 -15.42 5.10 -5.78
N ARG A 41 -15.77 4.99 -4.49
CA ARG A 41 -17.12 4.54 -4.08
C ARG A 41 -18.22 5.53 -4.47
N ILE A 42 -17.93 6.83 -4.47
CA ILE A 42 -18.87 7.88 -4.87
C ILE A 42 -19.26 7.75 -6.36
N GLN A 43 -18.34 7.31 -7.24
CA GLN A 43 -18.65 7.11 -8.67
C GLN A 43 -19.56 5.89 -8.93
N THR A 44 -19.52 4.86 -8.08
CA THR A 44 -20.33 3.65 -8.26
C THR A 44 -21.83 3.95 -8.10
N ASN A 45 -22.18 4.90 -7.23
CA ASN A 45 -23.57 5.30 -7.01
C ASN A 45 -24.19 5.99 -8.23
N ARG A 46 -23.39 6.67 -9.06
CA ARG A 46 -23.88 7.32 -10.29
C ARG A 46 -24.23 6.30 -11.37
N LEU A 47 -23.43 5.23 -11.50
CA LEU A 47 -23.70 4.11 -12.40
C LEU A 47 -25.00 3.37 -12.04
N THR A 48 -25.23 3.13 -10.74
CA THR A 48 -26.46 2.47 -10.28
C THR A 48 -27.70 3.32 -10.57
N GLY A 49 -27.62 4.63 -10.40
CA GLY A 49 -28.74 5.55 -10.65
C GLY A 49 -29.08 5.71 -12.14
N ALA A 50 -28.07 5.84 -13.02
CA ALA A 50 -28.29 5.89 -14.47
C ALA A 50 -28.92 4.58 -14.99
N ASN A 51 -28.49 3.43 -14.47
CA ASN A 51 -29.07 2.13 -14.82
C ASN A 51 -30.53 2.00 -14.34
N GLN A 52 -30.86 2.52 -13.15
CA GLN A 52 -32.23 2.57 -12.64
C GLN A 52 -33.16 3.45 -13.50
N GLN A 53 -32.66 4.58 -14.00
CA GLN A 53 -33.43 5.43 -14.93
C GLN A 53 -33.73 4.70 -16.24
N LEU A 54 -32.73 4.06 -16.85
CA LEU A 54 -32.90 3.31 -18.09
C LEU A 54 -33.95 2.21 -17.94
N ILE A 55 -33.89 1.44 -16.84
CA ILE A 55 -34.86 0.39 -16.53
C ILE A 55 -36.28 0.95 -16.38
N ALA A 56 -36.44 2.07 -15.67
CA ALA A 56 -37.75 2.69 -15.46
C ALA A 56 -38.38 3.17 -16.78
N VAL A 57 -37.57 3.76 -17.66
CA VAL A 57 -38.00 4.25 -18.97
C VAL A 57 -38.37 3.09 -19.91
N LEU A 58 -37.54 2.05 -19.97
CA LEU A 58 -37.82 0.85 -20.76
C LEU A 58 -39.11 0.15 -20.29
N GLN A 59 -39.34 0.09 -18.98
CA GLN A 59 -40.55 -0.52 -18.41
C GLN A 59 -41.81 0.27 -18.77
N LEU A 60 -41.74 1.60 -18.80
CA LEU A 60 -42.83 2.46 -19.25
C LEU A 60 -43.17 2.24 -20.72
N GLN A 61 -42.16 2.17 -21.59
CA GLN A 61 -42.34 1.96 -23.03
C GLN A 61 -42.99 0.61 -23.32
N VAL A 62 -42.49 -0.47 -22.70
CA VAL A 62 -43.06 -1.81 -22.84
C VAL A 62 -44.52 -1.84 -22.35
N SER A 63 -44.82 -1.15 -21.24
CA SER A 63 -46.19 -1.06 -20.72
C SER A 63 -47.13 -0.31 -21.68
N LEU A 64 -46.71 0.84 -22.21
CA LEU A 64 -47.48 1.64 -23.18
C LEU A 64 -47.75 0.85 -24.48
N LEU A 65 -46.74 0.15 -25.00
CA LEU A 65 -46.90 -0.67 -26.20
C LEU A 65 -47.88 -1.82 -25.98
N SER A 66 -47.77 -2.52 -24.85
CA SER A 66 -48.69 -3.61 -24.50
C SER A 66 -50.13 -3.13 -24.32
N PHE A 67 -50.31 -1.96 -23.68
CA PHE A 67 -51.60 -1.32 -23.53
C PHE A 67 -52.21 -0.97 -24.89
N HIS A 68 -51.43 -0.39 -25.80
CA HIS A 68 -51.90 -0.03 -27.14
C HIS A 68 -52.35 -1.26 -27.93
N GLN A 69 -51.56 -2.34 -27.91
CA GLN A 69 -51.91 -3.60 -28.57
C GLN A 69 -53.20 -4.21 -28.03
N GLN A 70 -53.37 -4.25 -26.71
CA GLN A 70 -54.58 -4.79 -26.09
C GLN A 70 -55.80 -3.89 -26.37
N LEU A 71 -55.64 -2.57 -26.39
CA LEU A 71 -56.74 -1.66 -26.74
C LEU A 71 -57.16 -1.77 -28.21
N ASP A 72 -56.21 -1.95 -29.13
CA ASP A 72 -56.51 -2.16 -30.55
C ASP A 72 -57.21 -3.50 -30.78
N ASP A 73 -56.82 -4.57 -30.07
CA ASP A 73 -57.50 -5.87 -30.12
C ASP A 73 -58.95 -5.77 -29.59
N LEU A 74 -59.13 -5.07 -28.46
CA LEU A 74 -60.46 -4.81 -27.91
C LEU A 74 -61.34 -3.98 -28.87
N ALA A 75 -60.78 -2.96 -29.52
CA ALA A 75 -61.50 -2.17 -30.50
C ALA A 75 -61.88 -2.97 -31.76
N ARG A 76 -61.01 -3.87 -32.22
CA ARG A 76 -61.30 -4.77 -33.36
C ARG A 76 -62.34 -5.83 -33.04
N SER A 77 -62.42 -6.28 -31.78
CA SER A 77 -63.38 -7.28 -31.35
C SER A 77 -64.84 -6.81 -31.45
N GLY A 78 -65.08 -5.49 -31.42
CA GLY A 78 -66.41 -4.89 -31.51
C GLY A 78 -67.35 -5.25 -30.33
N ASP A 79 -66.81 -5.86 -29.26
CA ASP A 79 -67.60 -6.30 -28.11
C ASP A 79 -67.56 -5.26 -26.99
N THR A 80 -68.71 -4.60 -26.78
CA THR A 80 -68.89 -3.57 -25.76
C THR A 80 -68.76 -4.11 -24.34
N ARG A 81 -69.17 -5.36 -24.09
CA ARG A 81 -69.03 -5.97 -22.76
C ARG A 81 -67.58 -6.27 -22.46
N ARG A 82 -66.87 -6.84 -23.44
CA ARG A 82 -65.45 -7.19 -23.30
C ARG A 82 -64.59 -5.95 -23.09
N LEU A 83 -64.80 -4.89 -23.89
CA LEU A 83 -64.16 -3.59 -23.70
C LEU A 83 -64.36 -3.08 -22.27
N ARG A 84 -65.59 -3.10 -21.75
CA ARG A 84 -65.88 -2.57 -20.41
C ARG A 84 -65.20 -3.36 -19.29
N ILE A 85 -65.00 -4.67 -19.47
CA ILE A 85 -64.37 -5.54 -18.46
C ILE A 85 -62.85 -5.42 -18.51
N GLU A 86 -62.26 -5.31 -19.70
CA GLU A 86 -60.80 -5.36 -19.88
C GLU A 86 -60.13 -3.96 -19.90
N VAL A 87 -60.84 -2.87 -20.21
CA VAL A 87 -60.27 -1.50 -20.21
C VAL A 87 -59.85 -1.04 -18.82
N GLU A 88 -60.59 -1.41 -17.78
CA GLU A 88 -60.29 -0.93 -16.42
C GLU A 88 -59.05 -1.56 -15.77
N PRO A 89 -58.78 -2.87 -15.90
CA PRO A 89 -57.49 -3.43 -15.50
C PRO A 89 -56.33 -2.87 -16.35
N LEU A 90 -56.54 -2.62 -17.65
CA LEU A 90 -55.55 -1.96 -18.52
C LEU A 90 -55.19 -0.55 -18.05
N ARG A 91 -56.20 0.25 -17.70
CA ARG A 91 -56.04 1.58 -17.12
C ARG A 91 -55.25 1.52 -15.80
N GLY A 92 -55.58 0.56 -14.94
CA GLY A 92 -54.89 0.32 -13.68
C GLY A 92 -53.40 0.00 -13.87
N GLY A 93 -53.08 -0.86 -14.84
CA GLY A 93 -51.70 -1.24 -15.17
C GLY A 93 -50.84 -0.05 -15.58
N VAL A 94 -51.31 0.78 -16.52
CA VAL A 94 -50.55 1.96 -16.97
C VAL A 94 -50.39 2.98 -15.83
N ARG A 95 -51.44 3.20 -15.01
CA ARG A 95 -51.33 4.06 -13.83
C ARG A 95 -50.27 3.58 -12.85
N GLN A 96 -50.24 2.28 -12.56
CA GLN A 96 -49.29 1.68 -11.65
C GLN A 96 -47.85 1.85 -12.14
N VAL A 97 -47.58 1.56 -13.42
CA VAL A 97 -46.24 1.72 -14.01
C VAL A 97 -45.81 3.18 -14.01
N THR A 98 -46.70 4.09 -14.40
CA THR A 98 -46.40 5.54 -14.40
C THR A 98 -46.06 6.04 -12.99
N GLN A 99 -46.75 5.53 -11.96
CA GLN A 99 -46.47 5.87 -10.57
C GLN A 99 -45.16 5.24 -10.07
N GLN A 100 -44.86 3.99 -10.42
CA GLN A 100 -43.59 3.32 -10.10
C GLN A 100 -42.39 4.09 -10.68
N VAL A 101 -42.49 4.51 -11.94
CA VAL A 101 -41.46 5.31 -12.61
C VAL A 101 -41.29 6.66 -11.92
N ARG A 102 -42.38 7.34 -11.58
CA ARG A 102 -42.33 8.60 -10.80
C ARG A 102 -41.63 8.41 -9.46
N THR A 103 -41.93 7.34 -8.72
CA THR A 103 -41.27 7.06 -7.43
C THR A 103 -39.79 6.71 -7.60
N ALA A 104 -39.44 5.90 -8.60
CA ALA A 104 -38.06 5.55 -8.90
C ALA A 104 -37.24 6.81 -9.22
N ILE A 105 -37.83 7.75 -9.94
CA ILE A 105 -37.20 9.03 -10.27
C ILE A 105 -37.05 9.92 -9.03
N ALA A 106 -38.07 9.99 -8.17
CA ALA A 106 -38.00 10.78 -6.94
C ALA A 106 -36.94 10.27 -5.95
N THR A 107 -36.59 8.98 -6.00
CA THR A 107 -35.55 8.37 -5.15
C THR A 107 -34.14 8.49 -5.71
N LEU A 108 -33.96 9.04 -6.92
CA LEU A 108 -32.63 9.23 -7.49
C LEU A 108 -31.83 10.27 -6.70
N PRO A 109 -30.50 10.08 -6.57
CA PRO A 109 -29.60 11.10 -6.05
C PRO A 109 -29.74 12.41 -6.85
N SER A 110 -29.79 13.55 -6.17
CA SER A 110 -29.95 14.90 -6.76
C SER A 110 -28.84 15.31 -7.75
N GLU A 111 -27.77 14.52 -7.81
CA GLU A 111 -26.65 14.68 -8.73
C GLU A 111 -26.97 14.20 -10.16
N ILE A 112 -28.03 13.41 -10.32
CA ILE A 112 -28.46 12.87 -11.62
C ILE A 112 -29.51 13.83 -12.21
N ARG A 113 -29.16 14.46 -13.33
CA ARG A 113 -30.09 15.33 -14.07
C ARG A 113 -31.06 14.47 -14.87
N VAL A 114 -32.31 14.38 -14.41
CA VAL A 114 -33.43 13.87 -15.21
C VAL A 114 -33.69 14.87 -16.34
N ASP A 115 -33.97 14.40 -17.55
CA ASP A 115 -34.45 15.26 -18.62
C ASP A 115 -35.71 16.00 -18.15
N PRO A 116 -35.70 17.35 -18.10
CA PRO A 116 -36.84 18.13 -17.64
C PRO A 116 -38.12 17.90 -18.45
N ALA A 117 -38.03 17.35 -19.67
CA ALA A 117 -39.20 16.99 -20.49
C ALA A 117 -39.94 15.74 -20.00
N PHE A 118 -39.29 14.88 -19.20
CA PHE A 118 -39.85 13.57 -18.82
C PHE A 118 -41.03 13.67 -17.85
N MET A 119 -40.91 14.53 -16.82
CA MET A 119 -41.96 14.71 -15.81
C MET A 119 -43.26 15.28 -16.40
N PRO A 120 -43.23 16.32 -17.26
CA PRO A 120 -44.40 16.81 -17.98
C PRO A 120 -45.09 15.73 -18.83
N ILE A 121 -44.34 14.83 -19.45
CA ILE A 121 -44.91 13.75 -20.28
C ILE A 121 -45.59 12.70 -19.40
N LEU A 122 -44.98 12.29 -18.29
CA LEU A 122 -45.64 11.39 -17.33
C LEU A 122 -46.95 11.99 -16.79
N GLU A 123 -46.95 13.31 -16.51
CA GLU A 123 -48.17 14.02 -16.09
C GLU A 123 -49.19 14.10 -17.19
N ALA A 124 -48.77 14.44 -18.41
CA ALA A 124 -49.65 14.43 -19.58
C ALA A 124 -50.27 13.05 -19.78
N ILE A 125 -49.51 11.96 -19.65
CA ILE A 125 -50.06 10.60 -19.73
C ILE A 125 -51.04 10.34 -18.57
N GLN A 126 -50.69 10.66 -17.32
CA GLN A 126 -51.58 10.45 -16.17
C GLN A 126 -52.90 11.22 -16.25
N VAL A 127 -52.88 12.43 -16.82
CA VAL A 127 -54.05 13.32 -16.90
C VAL A 127 -54.88 13.04 -18.15
N THR A 128 -54.23 12.83 -19.29
CA THR A 128 -54.91 12.76 -20.60
C THR A 128 -55.39 11.35 -20.91
N LEU A 129 -54.67 10.30 -20.49
CA LEU A 129 -55.02 8.91 -20.79
C LEU A 129 -56.39 8.47 -20.22
N PRO A 130 -56.77 8.81 -18.97
CA PRO A 130 -58.09 8.46 -18.45
C PRO A 130 -59.23 9.11 -19.25
N ALA A 131 -59.09 10.40 -19.57
CA ALA A 131 -60.08 11.14 -20.36
C ALA A 131 -60.26 10.54 -21.77
N GLN A 132 -59.16 10.08 -22.37
CA GLN A 132 -59.20 9.41 -23.67
C GLN A 132 -59.91 8.05 -23.61
N LEU A 133 -59.65 7.27 -22.55
CA LEU A 133 -60.33 6.00 -22.32
C LEU A 133 -61.83 6.16 -22.04
N ASP A 134 -62.22 7.22 -21.32
CA ASP A 134 -63.63 7.52 -21.06
C ASP A 134 -64.35 7.87 -22.37
N ALA A 135 -63.72 8.67 -23.25
CA ALA A 135 -64.26 9.00 -24.56
C ALA A 135 -64.40 7.75 -25.46
N VAL A 136 -63.44 6.83 -25.43
CA VAL A 136 -63.52 5.54 -26.15
C VAL A 136 -64.67 4.68 -25.61
N ASN A 137 -64.84 4.63 -24.29
CA ASN A 137 -65.92 3.87 -23.66
C ASN A 137 -67.31 4.43 -24.03
N GLU A 138 -67.47 5.75 -24.08
CA GLU A 138 -68.72 6.39 -24.53
C GLU A 138 -69.02 6.12 -26.00
N LEU A 139 -68.02 6.20 -26.89
CA LEU A 139 -68.19 5.86 -28.31
C LEU A 139 -68.56 4.39 -28.50
N ALA A 140 -67.95 3.49 -27.73
CA ALA A 140 -68.29 2.07 -27.75
C ALA A 140 -69.73 1.83 -27.28
N LYS A 141 -70.20 2.51 -26.22
CA LYS A 141 -71.61 2.43 -25.77
C LYS A 141 -72.59 2.88 -26.86
N SER A 142 -72.23 3.89 -27.66
CA SER A 142 -73.03 4.32 -28.81
C SER A 142 -72.95 3.38 -30.03
N GLY A 143 -72.11 2.35 -29.99
CA GLY A 143 -71.92 1.39 -31.08
C GLY A 143 -71.07 1.91 -32.25
N ASP A 144 -70.45 3.10 -32.12
CA ASP A 144 -69.62 3.70 -33.17
C ASP A 144 -68.16 3.19 -33.09
N TRP A 145 -67.99 1.92 -33.46
CA TRP A 145 -66.66 1.27 -33.47
C TRP A 145 -65.71 1.86 -34.52
N GLY A 146 -66.25 2.43 -35.61
CA GLY A 146 -65.45 3.15 -36.60
C GLY A 146 -64.87 4.47 -36.05
N GLY A 147 -65.60 5.13 -35.15
CA GLY A 147 -65.11 6.27 -34.37
C GLY A 147 -64.03 5.87 -33.36
N VAL A 148 -64.22 4.75 -32.65
CA VAL A 148 -63.23 4.21 -31.70
C VAL A 148 -61.90 3.90 -32.39
N GLN A 149 -61.93 3.19 -33.53
CA GLN A 149 -60.72 2.83 -34.27
C GLN A 149 -59.96 4.05 -34.82
N ARG A 150 -60.69 5.05 -35.36
CA ARG A 150 -60.07 6.30 -35.84
C ARG A 150 -59.38 7.04 -34.72
N ARG A 151 -60.02 7.13 -33.55
CA ARG A 151 -59.47 7.87 -32.42
C ARG A 151 -58.24 7.18 -31.83
N LEU A 152 -58.27 5.84 -31.76
CA LEU A 152 -57.12 5.02 -31.39
C LEU A 152 -55.93 5.19 -32.34
N GLY A 153 -56.18 5.24 -33.65
CA GLY A 153 -55.14 5.39 -34.65
C GLY A 153 -54.55 6.80 -34.76
N ILE A 154 -55.30 7.84 -34.38
CA ILE A 154 -54.91 9.25 -34.57
C ILE A 154 -54.33 9.87 -33.27
N GLU A 155 -54.93 9.62 -32.11
CA GLU A 155 -54.58 10.35 -30.88
C GLU A 155 -53.53 9.62 -29.99
N LEU A 156 -53.34 8.31 -30.14
CA LEU A 156 -52.41 7.53 -29.30
C LEU A 156 -51.03 7.30 -29.93
N LYS A 157 -50.91 7.35 -31.26
CA LYS A 157 -49.63 7.24 -31.99
C LYS A 157 -48.58 8.31 -31.62
N PRO A 158 -48.94 9.59 -31.39
CA PRO A 158 -47.98 10.62 -31.03
C PRO A 158 -47.23 10.30 -29.73
N ILE A 159 -47.92 9.69 -28.76
CA ILE A 159 -47.35 9.32 -27.45
C ILE A 159 -46.28 8.24 -27.63
N GLU A 160 -46.49 7.28 -28.54
CA GLU A 160 -45.51 6.23 -28.87
C GLU A 160 -44.25 6.84 -29.51
N THR A 161 -44.43 7.73 -30.49
CA THR A 161 -43.29 8.39 -31.15
C THR A 161 -42.53 9.33 -30.22
N GLN A 162 -43.23 10.09 -29.37
CA GLN A 162 -42.58 11.00 -28.41
C GLN A 162 -41.84 10.22 -27.32
N THR A 163 -42.41 9.11 -26.84
CA THR A 163 -41.73 8.24 -25.87
C THR A 163 -40.50 7.58 -26.51
N SER A 164 -40.57 7.16 -27.77
CA SER A 164 -39.43 6.56 -28.48
C SER A 164 -38.27 7.53 -28.69
N VAL A 165 -38.54 8.80 -29.03
CA VAL A 165 -37.48 9.82 -29.19
C VAL A 165 -36.81 10.13 -27.86
N LEU A 166 -37.59 10.18 -26.78
CA LEU A 166 -37.07 10.42 -25.44
C LEU A 166 -36.32 9.22 -24.87
N VAL A 167 -36.70 8.00 -25.26
CA VAL A 167 -35.94 6.77 -24.92
C VAL A 167 -34.60 6.77 -25.66
N ASP A 168 -34.57 7.11 -26.96
CA ASP A 168 -33.34 7.11 -27.75
C ASP A 168 -32.33 8.16 -27.24
N SER A 169 -32.82 9.33 -26.80
CA SER A 169 -31.95 10.34 -26.17
C SER A 169 -31.42 9.89 -24.81
N ILE A 170 -32.24 9.23 -23.99
CA ILE A 170 -31.84 8.69 -22.69
C ILE A 170 -30.89 7.50 -22.85
N ASP A 171 -31.09 6.63 -23.83
CA ASP A 171 -30.24 5.46 -24.10
C ASP A 171 -28.87 5.88 -24.63
N GLN A 172 -28.81 6.86 -25.53
CA GLN A 172 -27.54 7.44 -25.98
C GLN A 172 -26.77 8.14 -24.86
N GLN A 173 -27.47 8.94 -24.04
CA GLN A 173 -26.84 9.64 -22.93
C GLN A 173 -26.37 8.67 -21.84
N ALA A 174 -27.19 7.67 -21.51
CA ALA A 174 -26.83 6.62 -20.56
C ALA A 174 -25.64 5.79 -21.05
N ASN A 175 -25.61 5.36 -22.32
CA ASN A 175 -24.48 4.60 -22.88
C ASN A 175 -23.20 5.43 -22.95
N GLY A 176 -23.31 6.72 -23.29
CA GLY A 176 -22.19 7.66 -23.28
C GLY A 176 -21.59 7.80 -21.88
N GLU A 177 -22.44 8.06 -20.87
CA GLU A 177 -22.03 8.17 -19.48
C GLU A 177 -21.52 6.84 -18.89
N LEU A 178 -22.14 5.70 -19.23
CA LEU A 178 -21.70 4.36 -18.85
C LEU A 178 -20.29 4.06 -19.37
N THR A 179 -20.04 4.34 -20.65
CA THR A 179 -18.73 4.10 -21.28
C THR A 179 -17.65 4.98 -20.65
N GLN A 180 -17.98 6.24 -20.38
CA GLN A 180 -17.06 7.20 -19.75
C GLN A 180 -16.83 6.87 -18.27
N ALA A 181 -17.85 6.43 -17.54
CA ALA A 181 -17.76 6.01 -16.15
C ALA A 181 -16.95 4.71 -16.01
N VAL A 182 -17.16 3.71 -16.88
CA VAL A 182 -16.36 2.47 -16.93
C VAL A 182 -14.90 2.77 -17.28
N ALA A 183 -14.65 3.66 -18.24
CA ALA A 183 -13.29 4.08 -18.61
C ALA A 183 -12.58 4.82 -17.45
N ASN A 184 -13.30 5.67 -16.72
CA ASN A 184 -12.78 6.34 -15.52
C ASN A 184 -12.57 5.36 -14.36
N MET A 185 -13.45 4.35 -14.20
CA MET A 185 -13.31 3.30 -13.20
C MET A 185 -12.04 2.47 -13.44
N ARG A 186 -11.70 2.19 -14.71
CA ARG A 186 -10.45 1.50 -15.08
C ARG A 186 -9.20 2.31 -14.76
N ARG A 187 -9.24 3.65 -14.88
CA ARG A 187 -8.13 4.52 -14.46
C ARG A 187 -7.98 4.55 -12.94
N LEU A 188 -9.08 4.68 -12.20
CA LEU A 188 -9.07 4.66 -10.73
C LEU A 188 -8.59 3.33 -10.16
N GLN A 189 -8.95 2.21 -10.79
CA GLN A 189 -8.48 0.88 -10.38
C GLN A 189 -6.97 0.71 -10.59
N ASN A 190 -6.43 1.24 -11.69
CA ASN A 190 -4.99 1.21 -11.96
C ASN A 190 -4.19 2.15 -11.06
N GLU A 191 -4.72 3.32 -10.68
CA GLU A 191 -4.03 4.22 -9.76
C GLU A 191 -3.87 3.60 -8.36
N ILE A 192 -4.91 2.94 -7.83
CA ILE A 192 -4.84 2.25 -6.53
C ILE A 192 -3.80 1.11 -6.58
N LEU A 193 -3.77 0.34 -7.68
CA LEU A 193 -2.83 -0.76 -7.88
C LEU A 193 -1.36 -0.31 -7.96
N ILE A 194 -1.08 0.95 -8.30
CA ILE A 194 0.30 1.48 -8.40
C ILE A 194 0.69 2.24 -7.13
N VAL A 195 -0.21 3.06 -6.58
CA VAL A 195 0.09 3.93 -5.44
C VAL A 195 0.31 3.12 -4.15
N VAL A 196 -0.48 2.06 -3.92
CA VAL A 196 -0.35 1.22 -2.73
C VAL A 196 1.01 0.50 -2.68
N PRO A 197 1.46 -0.24 -3.72
CA PRO A 197 2.77 -0.85 -3.68
C PRO A 197 3.90 0.18 -3.71
N ALA A 198 3.76 1.30 -4.43
CA ALA A 198 4.79 2.34 -4.42
C ALA A 198 5.02 2.93 -3.01
N THR A 199 3.94 3.22 -2.27
CA THR A 199 4.04 3.72 -0.89
C THR A 199 4.59 2.67 0.07
N ALA A 200 4.22 1.39 -0.09
CA ALA A 200 4.78 0.29 0.69
C ALA A 200 6.29 0.10 0.43
N ILE A 201 6.72 0.16 -0.83
CA ILE A 201 8.13 0.06 -1.23
C ILE A 201 8.94 1.22 -0.65
N CYS A 202 8.46 2.46 -0.79
CA CYS A 202 9.13 3.63 -0.21
C CYS A 202 9.28 3.51 1.31
N THR A 203 8.23 3.03 2.00
CA THR A 203 8.28 2.80 3.45
C THR A 203 9.30 1.74 3.83
N PHE A 204 9.35 0.63 3.08
CA PHE A 204 10.30 -0.45 3.30
C PHE A 204 11.76 0.03 3.17
N PHE A 205 12.06 0.80 2.12
CA PHE A 205 13.39 1.37 1.92
C PHE A 205 13.77 2.39 2.99
N LEU A 206 12.84 3.26 3.42
CA LEU A 206 13.10 4.20 4.52
C LEU A 206 13.40 3.47 5.84
N ALA A 207 12.63 2.42 6.14
CA ALA A 207 12.82 1.58 7.32
C ALA A 207 14.19 0.88 7.30
N GLY A 208 14.54 0.29 6.16
CA GLY A 208 15.83 -0.37 5.97
C GLY A 208 17.00 0.59 6.11
N PHE A 209 16.91 1.78 5.51
CA PHE A 209 17.94 2.81 5.61
C PHE A 209 18.11 3.33 7.05
N ALA A 210 17.01 3.59 7.75
CA ALA A 210 17.06 3.99 9.15
C ALA A 210 17.72 2.91 10.02
N GLY A 211 17.32 1.64 9.86
CA GLY A 211 17.92 0.52 10.58
C GLY A 211 19.42 0.36 10.31
N TRP A 212 19.83 0.43 9.04
CA TRP A 212 21.23 0.36 8.63
C TRP A 212 22.07 1.50 9.24
N SER A 213 21.54 2.72 9.23
CA SER A 213 22.22 3.90 9.77
C SER A 213 22.50 3.77 11.28
N VAL A 214 21.56 3.17 12.03
CA VAL A 214 21.71 2.93 13.47
C VAL A 214 22.72 1.81 13.73
N ALA A 215 22.60 0.70 13.00
CA ALA A 215 23.50 -0.45 13.14
C ALA A 215 24.96 -0.05 12.89
N ARG A 216 25.22 0.73 11.83
CA ARG A 216 26.57 1.22 11.50
C ARG A 216 27.19 2.02 12.66
N ARG A 217 26.43 2.94 13.26
CA ARG A 217 26.92 3.78 14.36
C ARG A 217 27.20 2.98 15.63
N PHE A 218 26.37 1.99 15.94
CA PHE A 218 26.62 1.10 17.08
C PHE A 218 27.91 0.29 16.92
N ILE A 219 28.23 -0.15 15.70
CA ILE A 219 29.47 -0.86 15.40
C ILE A 219 30.68 0.08 15.57
N GLU A 220 30.64 1.27 14.98
CA GLU A 220 31.73 2.26 15.08
C GLU A 220 32.06 2.60 16.55
N LEU A 221 31.03 2.86 17.37
CA LEU A 221 31.21 3.16 18.81
C LEU A 221 31.80 1.99 19.60
N ARG A 222 31.39 0.74 19.29
CA ARG A 222 31.94 -0.45 19.98
C ARG A 222 33.38 -0.73 19.60
N VAL A 223 33.73 -0.52 18.33
CA VAL A 223 35.11 -0.68 17.85
C VAL A 223 36.01 0.36 18.52
N GLU A 224 35.59 1.63 18.55
CA GLU A 224 36.36 2.69 19.20
C GLU A 224 36.53 2.45 20.71
N ALA A 225 35.46 2.05 21.40
CA ALA A 225 35.52 1.70 22.82
C ALA A 225 36.46 0.52 23.08
N GLY A 226 36.44 -0.51 22.23
CA GLY A 226 37.33 -1.67 22.34
C GLY A 226 38.81 -1.32 22.13
N ILE A 227 39.11 -0.46 21.15
CA ILE A 227 40.48 0.02 20.89
C ILE A 227 41.00 0.86 22.06
N ASN A 228 40.16 1.77 22.57
CA ASN A 228 40.53 2.61 23.72
C ASN A 228 40.81 1.78 24.97
N GLU A 229 39.98 0.77 25.25
CA GLU A 229 40.15 -0.08 26.42
C GLU A 229 41.40 -0.96 26.33
N ARG A 230 41.68 -1.56 25.16
CA ARG A 230 42.93 -2.33 24.95
C ARG A 230 44.16 -1.45 25.09
N THR A 231 44.13 -0.24 24.55
CA THR A 231 45.24 0.72 24.69
C THR A 231 45.46 1.12 26.15
N ARG A 232 44.37 1.29 26.92
CA ARG A 232 44.42 1.55 28.35
C ARG A 232 45.04 0.39 29.11
N ILE A 233 44.57 -0.84 28.86
CA ILE A 233 45.08 -2.07 29.49
C ILE A 233 46.57 -2.26 29.17
N ALA A 234 46.98 -2.10 27.91
CA ALA A 234 48.39 -2.24 27.52
C ALA A 234 49.30 -1.23 28.23
N ARG A 235 48.84 0.02 28.38
CA ARG A 235 49.58 1.06 29.11
C ARG A 235 49.68 0.74 30.61
N GLU A 236 48.56 0.37 31.23
CA GLU A 236 48.52 0.00 32.65
C GLU A 236 49.39 -1.24 32.94
N LEU A 237 49.37 -2.23 32.05
CA LEU A 237 50.20 -3.42 32.13
C LEU A 237 51.68 -3.08 31.94
N HIS A 238 52.02 -2.21 30.98
CA HIS A 238 53.39 -1.76 30.77
C HIS A 238 53.91 -1.00 32.00
N ASP A 239 53.14 -0.03 32.50
CA ASP A 239 53.58 0.81 33.60
C ASP A 239 53.70 0.00 34.90
N ASN A 240 52.77 -0.91 35.20
CA ASN A 240 52.78 -1.64 36.47
C ASN A 240 53.61 -2.94 36.42
N LEU A 241 53.40 -3.80 35.41
CA LEU A 241 54.05 -5.12 35.35
C LEU A 241 55.55 -5.00 35.05
N ILE A 242 55.91 -4.25 34.00
CA ILE A 242 57.32 -4.11 33.60
C ILE A 242 58.11 -3.37 34.69
N GLN A 243 57.54 -2.34 35.31
CA GLN A 243 58.19 -1.62 36.40
C GLN A 243 58.41 -2.51 37.63
N THR A 244 57.38 -3.25 38.06
CA THR A 244 57.47 -4.13 39.24
C THR A 244 58.50 -5.24 39.01
N VAL A 245 58.45 -5.92 37.86
CA VAL A 245 59.38 -7.01 37.53
C VAL A 245 60.82 -6.49 37.38
N THR A 246 61.01 -5.31 36.79
CA THR A 246 62.33 -4.67 36.70
C THR A 246 62.87 -4.33 38.10
N GLY A 247 62.01 -3.85 39.01
CA GLY A 247 62.37 -3.59 40.40
C GLY A 247 62.84 -4.87 41.13
N VAL A 248 62.14 -5.98 40.92
CA VAL A 248 62.52 -7.30 41.48
C VAL A 248 63.87 -7.76 40.92
N ALA A 249 64.11 -7.63 39.61
CA ALA A 249 65.39 -8.00 39.00
C ALA A 249 66.57 -7.21 39.58
N LEU A 250 66.38 -5.90 39.81
CA LEU A 250 67.39 -5.04 40.43
C LEU A 250 67.67 -5.41 41.89
N GLN A 251 66.63 -5.75 42.67
CA GLN A 251 66.79 -6.20 44.06
C GLN A 251 67.58 -7.51 44.15
N ILE A 252 67.27 -8.49 43.28
CA ILE A 252 68.02 -9.76 43.21
C ILE A 252 69.49 -9.50 42.86
N GLY A 253 69.75 -8.61 41.89
CA GLY A 253 71.11 -8.20 41.53
C GLY A 253 71.86 -7.50 42.67
N GLY A 254 71.18 -6.68 43.47
CA GLY A 254 71.73 -6.02 44.65
C GLY A 254 72.08 -7.01 45.77
N ILE A 255 71.18 -7.94 46.08
CA ILE A 255 71.39 -9.00 47.08
C ILE A 255 72.57 -9.89 46.68
N SER A 256 72.66 -10.27 45.41
CA SER A 256 73.77 -11.07 44.88
C SER A 256 75.14 -10.41 45.09
N LYS A 257 75.22 -9.07 45.04
CA LYS A 257 76.46 -8.30 45.25
C LYS A 257 76.76 -8.01 46.72
N ALA A 258 75.74 -7.90 47.58
CA ALA A 258 75.89 -7.50 48.98
C ALA A 258 76.12 -8.68 49.95
N VAL A 259 75.72 -9.89 49.58
CA VAL A 259 75.79 -11.06 50.47
C VAL A 259 77.11 -11.81 50.31
N THR A 260 77.82 -12.03 51.42
CA THR A 260 78.96 -12.95 51.52
C THR A 260 78.45 -14.39 51.69
N ALA A 261 78.06 -15.03 50.59
CA ALA A 261 77.53 -16.40 50.58
C ALA A 261 78.45 -17.38 49.81
N PRO A 262 78.31 -18.71 50.02
CA PRO A 262 78.98 -19.73 49.21
C PRO A 262 78.70 -19.53 47.71
N GLU A 263 79.66 -19.89 46.84
CA GLU A 263 79.53 -19.70 45.38
C GLU A 263 78.27 -20.35 44.79
N SER A 264 77.80 -21.46 45.35
CA SER A 264 76.54 -22.11 44.95
C SER A 264 75.29 -21.26 45.18
N ALA A 265 75.28 -20.38 46.19
CA ALA A 265 74.16 -19.49 46.47
C ALA A 265 74.19 -18.24 45.57
N LYS A 266 75.38 -17.74 45.21
CA LYS A 266 75.53 -16.67 44.22
C LYS A 266 75.08 -17.13 42.84
N GLN A 267 75.46 -18.35 42.45
CA GLN A 267 75.03 -18.96 41.19
C GLN A 267 73.49 -19.04 41.11
N ARG A 268 72.83 -19.52 42.17
CA ARG A 268 71.35 -19.57 42.24
C ARG A 268 70.67 -18.21 42.11
N LEU A 269 71.25 -17.15 42.69
CA LEU A 269 70.71 -15.78 42.53
C LEU A 269 70.91 -15.23 41.11
N GLN A 270 72.01 -15.60 40.45
CA GLN A 270 72.24 -15.25 39.05
C GLN A 270 71.26 -15.98 38.12
N ASP A 271 71.00 -17.28 38.36
CA ASP A 271 70.02 -18.06 37.62
C ASP A 271 68.60 -17.49 37.82
N LEU A 272 68.24 -17.10 39.05
CA LEU A 272 66.95 -16.47 39.34
C LEU A 272 66.80 -15.12 38.64
N ARG A 273 67.87 -14.31 38.60
CA ARG A 273 67.87 -13.04 37.85
C ARG A 273 67.66 -13.28 36.35
N ALA A 274 68.35 -14.25 35.76
CA ALA A 274 68.19 -14.60 34.35
C ALA A 274 66.74 -15.03 34.04
N GLN A 275 66.12 -15.84 34.90
CA GLN A 275 64.72 -16.24 34.75
C GLN A 275 63.75 -15.04 34.82
N VAL A 276 64.00 -14.06 35.70
CA VAL A 276 63.18 -12.83 35.78
C VAL A 276 63.37 -11.95 34.54
N GLU A 277 64.59 -11.86 34.00
CA GLU A 277 64.88 -11.13 32.75
C GLU A 277 64.22 -11.77 31.53
N ASP A 278 64.17 -13.11 31.47
CA ASP A 278 63.46 -13.83 30.41
C ASP A 278 61.94 -13.66 30.53
N CYS A 279 61.38 -13.75 31.74
CA CYS A 279 59.96 -13.45 32.00
C CYS A 279 59.59 -12.01 31.62
N LEU A 280 60.50 -11.05 31.86
CA LEU A 280 60.31 -9.66 31.44
C LEU A 280 60.30 -9.51 29.91
N ARG A 281 61.13 -10.28 29.21
CA ARG A 281 61.16 -10.31 27.74
C ARG A 281 59.83 -10.82 27.19
N GLU A 282 59.31 -11.91 27.74
CA GLU A 282 58.02 -12.48 27.36
C GLU A 282 56.85 -11.52 27.65
N ALA A 283 56.83 -10.90 28.84
CA ALA A 283 55.79 -9.93 29.20
C ALA A 283 55.76 -8.72 28.25
N ARG A 284 56.91 -8.25 27.78
CA ARG A 284 56.99 -7.17 26.77
C ARG A 284 56.39 -7.60 25.43
N GLN A 285 56.60 -8.85 25.02
CA GLN A 285 56.01 -9.39 23.80
C GLN A 285 54.48 -9.44 23.89
N TYR A 286 53.92 -9.94 25.00
CA TYR A 286 52.46 -9.96 25.19
C TYR A 286 51.83 -8.56 25.17
N VAL A 287 52.48 -7.56 25.79
CA VAL A 287 52.01 -6.16 25.75
C VAL A 287 52.05 -5.61 24.33
N TRP A 288 53.06 -5.97 23.54
CA TRP A 288 53.19 -5.56 22.14
C TRP A 288 52.08 -6.15 21.26
N ASP A 289 51.77 -7.44 21.47
CA ASP A 289 50.73 -8.15 20.73
C ASP A 289 49.33 -7.58 21.02
N ILE A 290 49.07 -7.14 22.26
CA ILE A 290 47.81 -6.46 22.63
C ILE A 290 47.67 -5.08 21.93
N ARG A 291 48.78 -4.42 21.59
CA ARG A 291 48.81 -3.06 21.03
C ARG A 291 48.65 -3.02 19.50
N SER A 292 48.92 -4.11 18.78
CA SER A 292 49.04 -4.12 17.32
C SER A 292 47.82 -4.79 16.64
N PRO A 293 46.75 -4.05 16.31
CA PRO A 293 45.55 -4.63 15.69
C PRO A 293 45.73 -5.00 14.20
N GLU A 294 46.80 -4.58 13.53
CA GLU A 294 47.00 -4.81 12.08
C GLU A 294 47.77 -6.10 11.74
N SER A 295 48.27 -6.83 12.73
CA SER A 295 48.96 -8.11 12.48
C SER A 295 47.99 -9.25 12.11
N GLU A 296 46.68 -9.05 12.20
CA GLU A 296 45.69 -10.02 11.69
C GLU A 296 45.38 -9.82 10.20
N SER A 297 45.86 -8.72 9.59
CA SER A 297 45.73 -8.45 8.15
C SER A 297 47.03 -8.58 7.34
N ILE A 298 48.12 -9.01 7.97
CA ILE A 298 49.39 -9.36 7.32
C ILE A 298 49.77 -10.74 7.90
N ASP A 299 49.67 -11.86 7.18
CA ASP A 299 49.95 -11.98 5.76
C ASP A 299 49.35 -13.26 5.17
N LEU A 300 48.10 -13.19 4.70
CA LEU A 300 47.46 -14.26 3.94
C LEU A 300 48.30 -14.65 2.71
N VAL A 301 49.05 -13.70 2.15
CA VAL A 301 49.94 -13.95 1.01
C VAL A 301 51.13 -14.79 1.43
N THR A 302 51.79 -14.51 2.56
CA THR A 302 52.86 -15.43 3.03
C THR A 302 52.31 -16.75 3.59
N ALA A 303 51.12 -16.78 4.19
CA ALA A 303 50.49 -18.03 4.63
C ALA A 303 50.14 -18.95 3.45
N LEU A 304 49.63 -18.38 2.33
CA LEU A 304 49.42 -19.13 1.08
C LEU A 304 50.75 -19.55 0.45
N LYS A 305 51.76 -18.68 0.50
CA LYS A 305 53.07 -18.97 -0.07
C LYS A 305 53.76 -20.12 0.65
N GLU A 306 53.80 -20.09 1.98
CA GLU A 306 54.35 -21.18 2.81
C GLU A 306 53.58 -22.48 2.60
N SER A 307 52.25 -22.44 2.53
CA SER A 307 51.44 -23.64 2.27
C SER A 307 51.69 -24.23 0.88
N GLY A 308 51.85 -23.38 -0.15
CA GLY A 308 52.15 -23.82 -1.51
C GLY A 308 53.56 -24.37 -1.68
N GLU A 309 54.54 -23.79 -0.98
CA GLU A 309 55.90 -24.31 -0.93
C GLU A 309 55.95 -25.66 -0.20
N GLN A 310 55.26 -25.82 0.94
CA GLN A 310 55.19 -27.09 1.68
C GLN A 310 54.54 -28.22 0.87
N LEU A 311 53.52 -27.93 0.07
CA LEU A 311 52.83 -28.94 -0.77
C LEU A 311 53.64 -29.38 -1.99
N THR A 312 54.67 -28.62 -2.37
CA THR A 312 55.55 -28.91 -3.52
C THR A 312 56.90 -29.51 -3.12
N VAL A 313 57.22 -29.59 -1.82
CA VAL A 313 58.40 -30.32 -1.34
C VAL A 313 58.32 -31.79 -1.78
N GLY A 314 59.31 -32.24 -2.56
CA GLY A 314 59.43 -33.62 -3.03
C GLY A 314 58.64 -33.94 -4.30
N LYS A 315 58.01 -32.96 -4.97
CA LYS A 315 57.32 -33.14 -6.25
C LYS A 315 57.99 -32.30 -7.34
N ALA A 316 57.97 -32.79 -8.59
CA ALA A 316 58.58 -32.10 -9.74
C ALA A 316 57.76 -30.88 -10.25
N THR A 317 56.98 -30.24 -9.39
CA THR A 317 56.05 -29.15 -9.72
C THR A 317 56.45 -27.90 -8.97
N ARG A 318 56.63 -26.79 -9.69
CA ARG A 318 56.99 -25.48 -9.13
C ARG A 318 55.73 -24.72 -8.72
N PHE A 319 55.66 -24.29 -7.47
CA PHE A 319 54.62 -23.38 -6.99
C PHE A 319 55.09 -21.93 -7.16
N GLU A 320 54.23 -21.08 -7.72
CA GLU A 320 54.45 -19.64 -7.83
C GLU A 320 53.14 -18.93 -7.51
N LEU A 321 53.18 -18.06 -6.52
CA LEU A 321 52.04 -17.24 -6.11
C LEU A 321 52.15 -15.88 -6.82
N VAL A 322 51.24 -15.61 -7.75
CA VAL A 322 51.12 -14.31 -8.43
C VAL A 322 49.97 -13.55 -7.79
N VAL A 323 50.28 -12.39 -7.18
CA VAL A 323 49.33 -11.48 -6.54
C VAL A 323 49.25 -10.20 -7.34
#